data_AF-A0A950E7X4-F1
#
_entry.id   AF-A0A950E7X4-F1
#
_cell.length_a   1.000
_cell.length_b   1.000
_cell.length_c   1.000
_cell.angle_alpha   90.00
_cell.angle_beta   90.00
_cell.angle_gamma   90.00
#
_symmetry.space_group_name_H-M   'P 1'
#
loop_
_entity.id
_entity.type
_entity.pdbx_description
1 polymer ?
#
loop_
_entity_poly.entity_id
_entity_poly.type
_entity_poly.pdbx_seq_one_letter_code
_entity_poly.pdbx_strand_id
1 'polypeptide(L)'
;MEDLSLSRLRRYKPHTLSESEERLLTLGAPAMRGHSETFSQLTNVDMKFGVLIAEDGQEAALSQSTYLSFLQKEDRNLRRRAFHQFFQEFNDHKYSLASALTSSIRADVFSAKVRNYPSARHASLFGDNIPVAVYDNLVATVRKNLPVLHEYYDLRRELLKLEEIHQYDTFVPLVPKIQANVDKAYNAR
;
A
#
# COMPACT_ATOMS: atom_id res chain seq x y z
N MET A 1 -12.17 -2.54 33.32
CA MET A 1 -11.66 -1.61 32.29
C MET A 1 -10.45 -0.82 32.81
N GLU A 2 -10.45 -0.35 34.06
CA GLU A 2 -9.30 0.34 34.70
C GLU A 2 -8.01 -0.48 34.76
N ASP A 3 -8.09 -1.78 35.05
CA ASP A 3 -6.92 -2.68 35.14
C ASP A 3 -6.16 -2.83 33.81
N LEU A 4 -6.87 -2.75 32.68
CA LEU A 4 -6.28 -2.78 31.34
C LEU A 4 -5.48 -1.49 31.03
N SER A 5 -5.91 -0.35 31.57
CA SER A 5 -5.23 0.93 31.37
C SER A 5 -3.93 1.00 32.16
N LEU A 6 -3.96 0.61 33.44
CA LEU A 6 -2.79 0.62 34.31
C LEU A 6 -1.71 -0.39 33.87
N SER A 7 -2.11 -1.59 33.45
CA SER A 7 -1.19 -2.59 32.90
C SER A 7 -0.51 -2.10 31.61
N ARG A 8 -1.24 -1.44 30.71
CA ARG A 8 -0.66 -0.79 29.52
C ARG A 8 0.35 0.29 29.91
N LEU A 9 -0.02 1.22 30.79
CA LEU A 9 0.89 2.29 31.25
C LEU A 9 2.17 1.73 31.87
N ARG A 10 2.06 0.68 32.71
CA ARG A 10 3.23 0.00 33.28
C ARG A 10 4.12 -0.62 32.20
N ARG A 11 3.53 -1.19 31.14
CA ARG A 11 4.28 -1.75 30.01
C ARG A 11 5.07 -0.66 29.30
N TYR A 12 4.50 0.52 29.09
CA TYR A 12 5.18 1.65 28.44
C TYR A 12 6.30 2.30 29.28
N LYS A 13 6.36 2.08 30.59
CA LYS A 13 7.35 2.70 31.50
C LYS A 13 8.81 2.63 31.00
N PRO A 14 9.33 1.52 30.45
CA PRO A 14 10.70 1.45 29.92
C PRO A 14 10.93 2.25 28.63
N HIS A 15 9.85 2.68 27.98
CA HIS A 15 9.81 3.37 26.67
C HIS A 15 9.28 4.82 26.77
N THR A 16 8.96 5.27 27.99
CA THR A 16 8.63 6.66 28.32
C THR A 16 9.88 7.35 28.85
N LEU A 17 10.21 8.50 28.29
CA LEU A 17 11.40 9.27 28.64
C LEU A 17 11.12 10.25 29.78
N SER A 18 12.13 11.04 30.15
CA SER A 18 11.90 12.18 31.04
C SER A 18 10.98 13.21 30.38
N GLU A 19 10.32 14.04 31.20
CA GLU A 19 9.41 15.08 30.70
C GLU A 19 10.08 16.04 29.71
N SER A 20 11.33 16.42 29.96
CA SER A 20 12.11 17.30 29.08
C SER A 20 12.42 16.64 27.74
N GLU A 21 12.78 15.36 27.73
CA GLU A 21 13.04 14.58 26.51
C GLU A 21 11.75 14.37 25.70
N GLU A 22 10.65 13.99 26.36
CA GLU A 22 9.34 13.85 25.72
C GLU A 22 8.86 15.16 25.10
N ARG A 23 9.08 16.29 25.80
CA ARG A 23 8.79 17.62 25.29
C ARG A 23 9.61 17.95 24.05
N LEU A 24 10.91 17.66 24.05
CA LEU A 24 11.78 17.87 22.89
C LEU A 24 11.34 17.02 21.69
N LEU A 25 11.03 15.75 21.90
CA LEU A 25 10.52 14.86 20.84
C LEU A 25 9.19 15.36 20.27
N THR A 26 8.28 15.81 21.13
CA THR A 26 6.98 16.34 20.72
C THR A 26 7.11 17.60 19.88
N LEU A 27 7.97 18.54 20.31
CA LEU A 27 8.25 19.76 19.56
C LEU A 27 8.97 19.50 18.23
N GLY A 28 9.84 18.48 18.17
CA GLY A 28 10.57 18.08 16.96
C GLY A 28 9.74 17.24 15.98
N ALA A 29 8.59 16.71 16.39
CA ALA A 29 7.79 15.78 15.58
C ALA A 29 7.41 16.32 14.18
N PRO A 30 7.02 17.60 14.00
CA PRO A 30 6.75 18.13 12.67
C PRO A 30 7.96 18.10 11.74
N ALA A 31 9.15 18.43 12.25
CA ALA A 31 10.39 18.39 11.47
C ALA A 31 10.76 16.95 11.08
N MET A 32 10.43 15.97 11.92
CA MET A 32 10.68 14.55 11.67
C MET A 32 9.69 13.91 10.69
N ARG A 33 8.48 14.45 10.54
CA ARG A 33 7.40 13.86 9.73
C ARG A 33 7.22 14.49 8.35
N GLY A 34 8.02 15.49 8.00
CA GLY A 34 7.93 16.20 6.72
C GLY A 34 8.01 15.28 5.48
N HIS A 35 8.70 14.15 5.59
CA HIS A 35 8.79 13.16 4.50
C HIS A 35 7.42 12.62 4.04
N SER A 36 6.45 12.48 4.95
CA SER A 36 5.11 11.98 4.64
C SER A 36 4.31 13.02 3.86
N GLU A 37 4.47 14.30 4.23
CA GLU A 37 3.86 15.42 3.52
C GLU A 37 4.47 15.54 2.12
N THR A 38 5.80 15.50 2.00
CA THR A 38 6.50 15.52 0.71
C THR A 38 6.06 14.37 -0.21
N PHE A 39 5.96 13.15 0.32
CA PHE A 39 5.45 12.02 -0.46
C PHE A 39 4.01 12.27 -0.93
N SER A 40 3.12 12.70 -0.02
CA SER A 40 1.71 12.96 -0.33
C SER A 40 1.56 14.05 -1.39
N GLN A 41 2.24 15.19 -1.24
CA GLN A 41 2.20 16.29 -2.21
C GLN A 41 2.72 15.84 -3.58
N LEU A 42 3.85 15.15 -3.60
CA LEU A 42 4.41 14.63 -4.85
C LEU A 42 3.42 13.69 -5.55
N THR A 43 2.88 12.68 -4.85
CA THR A 43 2.07 11.63 -5.49
C THR A 43 0.64 12.02 -5.78
N ASN A 44 0.07 12.97 -5.03
CA ASN A 44 -1.34 13.33 -5.12
C ASN A 44 -1.58 14.68 -5.82
N VAL A 45 -0.58 15.56 -5.87
CA VAL A 45 -0.70 16.92 -6.42
C VAL A 45 0.18 17.08 -7.65
N ASP A 46 1.48 16.82 -7.51
CA ASP A 46 2.46 17.20 -8.53
C ASP A 46 2.52 16.21 -9.68
N MET A 47 2.55 14.90 -9.39
CA MET A 47 2.64 13.85 -10.40
C MET A 47 1.52 13.93 -11.43
N LYS A 48 1.89 13.89 -12.72
CA LYS A 48 0.97 13.97 -13.86
C LYS A 48 1.10 12.72 -14.74
N PHE A 49 0.21 11.77 -14.55
CA PHE A 49 0.23 10.51 -15.30
C PHE A 49 -0.30 10.63 -16.75
N GLY A 50 -0.87 11.77 -17.14
CA GLY A 50 -1.37 12.03 -18.49
C GLY A 50 -2.75 11.42 -18.79
N VAL A 51 -3.03 11.23 -20.07
CA VAL A 51 -4.31 10.70 -20.58
C VAL A 51 -4.10 9.41 -21.37
N LEU A 52 -5.14 8.59 -21.45
CA LEU A 52 -5.21 7.38 -22.25
C LEU A 52 -6.46 7.41 -23.13
N ILE A 53 -6.35 6.86 -24.34
CA ILE A 53 -7.50 6.66 -25.23
C ILE A 53 -8.10 5.28 -24.94
N ALA A 54 -9.38 5.27 -24.59
CA ALA A 54 -10.16 4.07 -24.35
C ALA A 54 -10.64 3.41 -25.66
N GLU A 55 -11.24 2.22 -25.55
CA GLU A 55 -11.72 1.44 -26.69
C GLU A 55 -12.81 2.17 -27.52
N ASP A 56 -13.58 3.04 -26.87
CA ASP A 56 -14.62 3.87 -27.49
C ASP A 56 -14.06 5.17 -28.13
N GLY A 57 -12.74 5.35 -28.13
CA GLY A 57 -12.06 6.53 -28.65
C GLY A 57 -12.09 7.73 -27.70
N GLN A 58 -12.66 7.61 -26.50
CA GLN A 58 -12.69 8.71 -25.54
C GLN A 58 -11.35 8.82 -24.79
N GLU A 59 -10.92 10.05 -24.56
CA GLU A 59 -9.79 10.34 -23.69
C GLU A 59 -10.22 10.26 -22.22
N ALA A 60 -9.45 9.51 -21.43
CA ALA A 60 -9.65 9.38 -20.00
C ALA A 60 -8.34 9.68 -19.26
N ALA A 61 -8.43 10.50 -18.21
CA ALA A 61 -7.29 10.87 -17.40
C ALA A 61 -6.76 9.65 -16.60
N LEU A 62 -5.45 9.43 -16.67
CA LEU A 62 -4.76 8.50 -15.81
C LEU A 62 -4.43 9.18 -14.48
N SER A 63 -4.79 8.53 -13.38
CA SER A 63 -4.52 9.00 -12.03
C SER A 63 -4.42 7.79 -11.09
N GLN A 64 -4.01 8.03 -9.85
CA GLN A 64 -4.06 7.02 -8.77
C GLN A 64 -5.44 6.37 -8.64
N SER A 65 -6.52 7.14 -8.77
CA SER A 65 -7.90 6.65 -8.62
C SER A 65 -8.42 5.92 -9.85
N THR A 66 -8.01 6.32 -11.06
CA THR A 66 -8.49 5.71 -12.31
C THR A 66 -7.63 4.52 -12.75
N TYR A 67 -6.39 4.39 -12.27
CA TYR A 67 -5.43 3.35 -12.65
C TYR A 67 -6.01 1.93 -12.63
N LEU A 68 -6.63 1.54 -11.51
CA LEU A 68 -7.21 0.20 -11.37
C LEU A 68 -8.36 -0.03 -12.36
N SER A 69 -9.13 1.01 -12.70
CA SER A 69 -10.23 0.88 -13.66
C SER A 69 -9.73 0.60 -15.08
N PHE A 70 -8.55 1.12 -15.46
CA PHE A 70 -7.89 0.75 -16.71
C PHE A 70 -7.41 -0.71 -16.69
N LEU A 71 -6.83 -1.19 -15.59
CA LEU A 71 -6.38 -2.59 -15.49
C LEU A 71 -7.52 -3.62 -15.45
N GLN A 72 -8.76 -3.17 -15.28
CA GLN A 72 -9.95 -4.02 -15.35
C GLN A 72 -10.58 -4.10 -16.76
N LYS A 73 -10.08 -3.32 -17.73
CA LYS A 73 -10.58 -3.31 -19.11
C LYS A 73 -10.18 -4.58 -19.86
N GLU A 74 -11.00 -5.00 -20.82
CA GLU A 74 -10.77 -6.20 -21.61
C GLU A 74 -9.61 -6.00 -22.61
N ASP A 75 -9.46 -4.80 -23.18
CA ASP A 75 -8.31 -4.46 -24.03
C ASP A 75 -6.97 -4.53 -23.26
N ARG A 76 -6.22 -5.59 -23.55
CA ARG A 76 -4.89 -5.84 -22.99
C ARG A 76 -3.89 -4.73 -23.34
N ASN A 77 -3.98 -4.13 -24.53
CA ASN A 77 -3.06 -3.07 -24.92
C ASN A 77 -3.30 -1.81 -24.09
N LEU A 78 -4.56 -1.46 -23.80
CA LEU A 78 -4.90 -0.38 -22.88
C LEU A 78 -4.34 -0.65 -21.48
N ARG A 79 -4.52 -1.86 -20.94
CA ARG A 79 -3.95 -2.23 -19.62
C ARG A 79 -2.43 -2.06 -19.59
N ARG A 80 -1.74 -2.55 -20.63
CA ARG A 80 -0.28 -2.43 -20.77
C ARG A 80 0.18 -0.97 -20.83
N ARG A 81 -0.47 -0.14 -21.65
CA ARG A 81 -0.16 1.30 -21.73
C ARG A 81 -0.38 1.99 -20.39
N ALA A 82 -1.52 1.74 -19.74
CA ALA A 82 -1.83 2.29 -18.42
C ALA A 82 -0.77 1.92 -17.38
N PHE A 83 -0.36 0.66 -17.33
CA PHE A 83 0.69 0.18 -16.43
C PHE A 83 2.02 0.90 -16.65
N HIS A 84 2.53 0.91 -17.88
CA HIS A 84 3.83 1.51 -18.16
C HIS A 84 3.82 3.03 -17.99
N GLN A 85 2.78 3.72 -18.45
CA GLN A 85 2.66 5.17 -18.29
C GLN A 85 2.54 5.56 -16.81
N PHE A 86 1.76 4.81 -16.02
CA PHE A 86 1.64 5.05 -14.59
C PHE A 86 2.99 4.91 -13.87
N PHE A 87 3.70 3.81 -14.10
CA PHE A 87 4.99 3.57 -13.44
C PHE A 87 6.15 4.38 -14.03
N GLN A 88 6.03 4.90 -15.25
CA GLN A 88 7.01 5.84 -15.81
C GLN A 88 7.10 7.09 -14.94
N GLU A 89 5.95 7.66 -14.54
CA GLU A 89 5.90 8.83 -13.65
C GLU A 89 6.62 8.55 -12.30
N PHE A 90 6.37 7.37 -11.71
CA PHE A 90 7.10 6.96 -10.50
C PHE A 90 8.60 6.80 -10.74
N ASN A 91 9.00 6.27 -11.90
CA ASN A 91 10.41 6.12 -12.26
C ASN A 91 11.09 7.48 -12.47
N ASP A 92 10.40 8.45 -13.08
CA ASP A 92 10.91 9.79 -13.32
C ASP A 92 11.15 10.56 -12.00
N HIS A 93 10.39 10.22 -10.95
CA HIS A 93 10.55 10.76 -9.60
C HIS A 93 11.22 9.80 -8.59
N LYS A 94 11.85 8.71 -9.04
CA LYS A 94 12.36 7.65 -8.15
C LYS A 94 13.32 8.12 -7.07
N TYR A 95 14.13 9.15 -7.34
CA TYR A 95 15.09 9.67 -6.37
C TYR A 95 14.41 10.46 -5.25
N SER A 96 13.40 11.26 -5.57
CA SER A 96 12.60 11.98 -4.57
C SER A 96 11.80 11.01 -3.70
N LEU A 97 11.18 10.01 -4.33
CA LEU A 97 10.49 8.93 -3.62
C LEU A 97 11.42 8.14 -2.69
N ALA A 98 12.61 7.76 -3.18
CA ALA A 98 13.60 7.05 -2.38
C ALA A 98 14.11 7.90 -1.19
N SER A 99 14.30 9.21 -1.40
CA SER A 99 14.68 10.14 -0.33
C SER A 99 13.60 10.28 0.74
N ALA A 100 12.34 10.43 0.34
CA ALA A 100 11.20 10.49 1.25
C ALA A 100 11.06 9.17 2.05
N LEU A 101 11.13 8.02 1.38
CA LEU A 101 11.08 6.71 2.03
C LEU A 101 12.24 6.51 3.01
N THR A 102 13.47 6.86 2.61
CA THR A 102 14.65 6.76 3.47
C THR A 102 14.50 7.62 4.72
N SER A 103 13.93 8.83 4.57
CA SER A 103 13.68 9.74 5.69
C SER A 103 12.62 9.18 6.64
N SER A 104 11.56 8.54 6.11
CA SER A 104 10.57 7.81 6.90
C SER A 104 11.20 6.69 7.73
N ILE A 105 12.01 5.84 7.11
CA ILE A 105 12.69 4.72 7.79
C ILE A 105 13.62 5.26 8.88
N ARG A 106 14.35 6.36 8.62
CA ARG A 106 15.21 7.00 9.63
C ARG A 106 14.40 7.56 10.79
N ALA A 107 13.24 8.15 10.55
CA ALA A 107 12.34 8.64 11.60
C ALA A 107 11.82 7.50 12.50
N ASP A 108 11.45 6.37 11.91
CA ASP A 108 11.02 5.17 12.65
C ASP A 108 12.16 4.59 13.49
N VAL A 109 13.36 4.45 12.90
CA VAL A 109 14.55 3.95 13.60
C VAL A 109 14.96 4.88 14.74
N PHE A 110 14.95 6.20 14.52
CA PHE A 110 15.22 7.17 15.57
C PHE A 110 14.21 7.04 16.72
N SER A 111 12.92 7.03 16.39
CA SER A 111 11.84 6.96 17.39
C SER A 111 11.91 5.68 18.22
N ALA A 112 12.27 4.56 17.59
CA ALA A 112 12.47 3.30 18.28
C ALA A 112 13.69 3.34 19.21
N LYS A 113 14.83 3.81 18.71
CA LYS A 113 16.08 3.87 19.48
C LYS A 113 15.97 4.80 20.68
N VAL A 114 15.45 6.01 20.50
CA VAL A 114 15.35 7.00 21.59
C VAL A 114 14.43 6.51 22.70
N ARG A 115 13.41 5.70 22.37
CA ARG A 115 12.49 5.06 23.33
C ARG A 115 12.92 3.65 23.75
N ASN A 116 14.19 3.28 23.57
CA ASN A 116 14.76 2.01 24.04
C ASN A 116 14.09 0.75 23.45
N TYR A 117 13.51 0.82 22.25
CA TYR A 117 13.04 -0.37 21.55
C TYR A 117 14.19 -1.06 20.82
N PRO A 118 14.24 -2.41 20.79
CA PRO A 118 15.28 -3.14 20.05
C PRO A 118 15.27 -2.86 18.54
N SER A 119 14.11 -2.54 17.96
CA SER A 119 13.97 -2.15 16.56
C SER A 119 12.70 -1.35 16.31
N ALA A 120 12.63 -0.67 15.16
CA ALA A 120 11.40 0.00 14.69
C ALA A 120 10.19 -0.95 14.64
N ARG A 121 10.42 -2.20 14.24
CA ARG A 121 9.37 -3.24 14.24
C ARG A 121 8.88 -3.57 15.65
N HIS A 122 9.77 -3.68 16.65
CA HIS A 122 9.34 -3.87 18.03
C HIS A 122 8.50 -2.69 18.51
N ALA A 123 8.94 -1.46 18.22
CA ALA A 123 8.21 -0.25 18.59
C ALA A 123 6.79 -0.21 18.00
N SER A 124 6.66 -0.55 16.71
CA SER A 124 5.36 -0.56 16.01
C SER A 124 4.39 -1.62 16.56
N LEU A 125 4.88 -2.82 16.91
CA LEU A 125 4.04 -3.92 17.41
C LEU A 125 3.71 -3.81 18.91
N PHE A 126 4.44 -2.95 19.63
CA PHE A 126 4.35 -2.87 21.08
C PHE A 126 2.99 -2.37 21.60
N GLY A 127 2.35 -1.44 20.90
CA GLY A 127 1.06 -0.88 21.32
C GLY A 127 -0.03 -1.95 21.42
N ASP A 128 -0.08 -2.82 20.42
CA ASP A 128 -1.04 -3.92 20.32
C ASP A 128 -0.58 -5.19 21.06
N ASN A 129 0.57 -5.14 21.76
CA ASN A 129 1.16 -6.27 22.47
C ASN A 129 1.43 -7.48 21.56
N ILE A 130 1.83 -7.24 20.31
CA ILE A 130 2.05 -8.30 19.33
C ILE A 130 3.50 -8.78 19.44
N PRO A 131 3.75 -10.08 19.72
CA PRO A 131 5.10 -10.63 19.69
C PRO A 131 5.70 -10.55 18.27
N VAL A 132 6.98 -10.20 18.17
CA VAL A 132 7.68 -10.09 16.87
C VAL A 132 7.66 -11.39 16.08
N ALA A 133 7.65 -12.55 16.77
CA ALA A 133 7.51 -13.86 16.14
C ALA A 133 6.23 -14.00 15.30
N VAL A 134 5.13 -13.30 15.64
CA VAL A 134 3.90 -13.31 14.84
C VAL A 134 4.16 -12.72 13.45
N TYR A 135 4.91 -11.61 13.38
CA TYR A 135 5.30 -10.99 12.12
C TYR A 135 6.23 -11.90 11.31
N ASP A 136 7.25 -12.47 11.94
CA ASP A 136 8.21 -13.36 11.27
C ASP A 136 7.51 -14.62 10.73
N ASN A 137 6.61 -15.21 11.52
CA ASN A 137 5.82 -16.37 11.13
C ASN A 137 4.88 -16.05 9.95
N LEU A 138 4.23 -14.89 9.94
CA LEU A 138 3.40 -14.47 8.82
C LEU A 138 4.22 -14.39 7.52
N VAL A 139 5.34 -13.67 7.55
CA VAL A 139 6.20 -13.50 6.37
C VAL A 139 6.74 -14.84 5.88
N ALA A 140 7.22 -15.69 6.79
CA ALA A 140 7.72 -17.02 6.44
C ALA A 140 6.63 -17.92 5.84
N THR A 141 5.44 -17.91 6.44
CA THR A 141 4.31 -18.73 5.97
C THR A 141 3.83 -18.27 4.60
N VAL A 142 3.66 -16.96 4.36
CA VAL A 142 3.28 -16.42 3.05
C VAL A 142 4.32 -16.80 1.99
N ARG A 143 5.62 -16.60 2.28
CA ARG A 143 6.70 -16.96 1.35
C ARG A 143 6.72 -18.44 0.99
N LYS A 144 6.50 -19.32 1.98
CA LYS A 144 6.44 -20.78 1.77
C LYS A 144 5.27 -21.17 0.87
N ASN A 145 4.18 -20.41 0.87
CA ASN A 145 2.96 -20.71 0.12
C ASN A 145 2.79 -19.87 -1.16
N LEU A 146 3.85 -19.18 -1.62
CA LEU A 146 3.85 -18.51 -2.93
C LEU A 146 3.53 -19.42 -4.12
N PRO A 147 3.83 -20.74 -4.12
CA PRO A 147 3.41 -21.61 -5.23
C PRO A 147 1.91 -21.57 -5.52
N VAL A 148 1.05 -21.42 -4.50
CA VAL A 148 -0.40 -21.30 -4.69
C VAL A 148 -0.77 -20.03 -5.46
N LEU A 149 -0.04 -18.93 -5.22
CA LEU A 149 -0.22 -17.68 -5.99
C LEU A 149 0.26 -17.86 -7.44
N HIS A 150 1.35 -18.59 -7.66
CA HIS A 150 1.84 -18.89 -9.01
C HIS A 150 0.86 -19.76 -9.79
N GLU A 151 0.30 -20.82 -9.18
CA GLU A 151 -0.77 -21.64 -9.75
C GLU A 151 -1.99 -20.79 -10.14
N TYR A 152 -2.37 -19.82 -9.30
CA TYR A 152 -3.44 -18.89 -9.64
C TYR A 152 -3.09 -18.01 -10.84
N TYR A 153 -1.85 -17.52 -10.97
CA TYR A 153 -1.42 -16.77 -12.15
C TYR A 153 -1.37 -17.64 -13.42
N ASP A 154 -0.98 -18.90 -13.32
CA ASP A 154 -1.03 -19.85 -14.43
C ASP A 154 -2.47 -20.11 -14.89
N LEU A 155 -3.40 -20.31 -13.96
CA LEU A 155 -4.82 -20.43 -14.27
C LEU A 155 -5.34 -19.20 -15.02
N ARG A 156 -4.96 -17.99 -14.59
CA ARG A 156 -5.36 -16.75 -15.26
C ARG A 156 -4.77 -16.63 -16.66
N ARG A 157 -3.49 -17.00 -16.82
CA ARG A 157 -2.80 -17.03 -18.11
C ARG A 157 -3.55 -17.94 -19.09
N GLU A 158 -3.93 -19.13 -18.65
CA GLU A 158 -4.69 -20.10 -19.45
C GLU A 158 -6.08 -19.59 -19.83
N LEU A 159 -6.85 -19.08 -18.86
CA LEU A 159 -8.20 -18.56 -19.10
C LEU A 159 -8.21 -17.34 -20.03
N LEU A 160 -7.21 -16.46 -19.90
CA LEU A 160 -7.04 -15.27 -20.75
C LEU A 160 -6.33 -15.60 -22.08
N LYS A 161 -5.94 -16.86 -22.30
CA LYS A 161 -5.24 -17.33 -23.52
C LYS A 161 -3.97 -16.53 -23.82
N LEU A 162 -3.17 -16.28 -22.79
CA LEU A 162 -1.92 -15.52 -22.88
C LEU A 162 -0.71 -16.45 -22.96
N GLU A 163 0.29 -16.06 -23.73
CA GLU A 163 1.61 -16.73 -23.72
C GLU A 163 2.32 -16.48 -22.39
N GLU A 164 2.39 -15.21 -21.97
CA GLU A 164 2.93 -14.78 -20.68
C GLU A 164 1.94 -13.86 -19.96
N ILE A 165 1.85 -14.01 -18.63
CA ILE A 165 1.06 -13.13 -17.77
C ILE A 165 1.95 -12.02 -17.20
N HIS A 166 1.48 -10.77 -17.27
CA HIS A 166 2.14 -9.64 -16.64
C HIS A 166 1.28 -9.03 -15.53
N GLN A 167 1.85 -8.13 -14.71
CA GLN A 167 1.13 -7.45 -13.64
C GLN A 167 -0.13 -6.71 -14.12
N TYR A 168 -0.11 -6.16 -15.34
CA TYR A 168 -1.28 -5.50 -15.92
C TYR A 168 -2.37 -6.48 -16.40
N ASP A 169 -2.15 -7.79 -16.31
CA ASP A 169 -3.16 -8.82 -16.58
C ASP A 169 -3.81 -9.33 -15.27
N THR A 170 -3.35 -8.88 -14.09
CA THR A 170 -3.79 -9.43 -12.80
C THR A 170 -5.03 -8.74 -12.20
N PHE A 171 -5.70 -7.85 -12.93
CA PHE A 171 -6.91 -7.16 -12.42
C PHE A 171 -8.11 -7.29 -13.35
N VAL A 172 -7.91 -7.77 -14.59
CA VAL A 172 -9.02 -8.04 -15.50
C VAL A 172 -9.92 -9.14 -14.94
N PRO A 173 -11.26 -8.96 -14.94
CA PRO A 173 -12.20 -10.00 -14.56
C PRO A 173 -12.04 -11.24 -15.45
N LEU A 174 -12.04 -12.43 -14.84
CA LEU A 174 -11.93 -13.72 -15.57
C LEU A 174 -13.28 -14.24 -16.07
N VAL A 175 -14.37 -13.73 -15.50
CA VAL A 175 -15.73 -14.10 -15.84
C VAL A 175 -16.45 -12.90 -16.45
N PRO A 176 -17.29 -13.09 -17.47
CA PRO A 176 -18.11 -12.02 -18.01
C PRO A 176 -18.96 -11.38 -16.91
N LYS A 177 -19.15 -10.06 -16.97
CA LYS A 177 -20.05 -9.37 -16.04
C LYS A 177 -21.44 -9.97 -16.14
N ILE A 178 -21.94 -10.52 -15.04
CA ILE A 178 -23.35 -10.89 -14.91
C ILE A 178 -24.15 -9.58 -14.89
N GLN A 179 -24.91 -9.31 -15.95
CA GLN A 179 -25.93 -8.26 -15.92
C GLN A 179 -27.08 -8.74 -15.04
N ALA A 180 -27.03 -8.41 -13.75
CA ALA A 180 -28.20 -8.52 -12.89
C ALA A 180 -29.15 -7.37 -13.24
N ASN A 181 -30.27 -7.69 -13.89
CA ASN A 181 -31.38 -6.74 -14.05
C ASN A 181 -32.03 -6.52 -12.68
N VAL A 182 -31.55 -5.51 -11.94
CA VAL A 182 -32.04 -5.15 -10.60
C VAL A 182 -33.52 -4.71 -10.62
N ASP A 183 -34.06 -4.35 -11.79
CA ASP A 183 -35.47 -3.99 -11.97
C ASP A 183 -36.44 -5.17 -11.72
N LYS A 184 -35.99 -6.42 -11.86
CA LYS A 184 -36.83 -7.59 -11.54
C LYS A 184 -36.83 -7.97 -10.06
N ALA A 185 -35.93 -7.42 -9.24
CA ALA A 185 -35.86 -7.72 -7.81
C ALA A 185 -36.83 -6.88 -6.96
N TYR A 186 -37.27 -5.73 -7.46
CA TYR A 186 -38.18 -4.83 -6.73
C TYR A 186 -39.67 -5.00 -7.08
N ASN A 187 -40.01 -5.62 -8.22
CA ASN A 187 -41.39 -5.80 -8.67
C ASN A 187 -42.01 -7.17 -8.29
N ALA A 188 -41.37 -7.91 -7.38
CA ALA A 188 -41.84 -9.20 -6.88
C ALA A 188 -42.23 -9.17 -5.39
N ARG A 189 -42.65 -8.01 -4.87
CA ARG A 189 -43.27 -7.85 -3.55
C ARG A 189 -44.58 -7.12 -3.65
#